data_AF-A0A918ALG3-F1
#
_entry.id   AF-A0A918ALG3-F1
#
_cell.length_a   1.000
_cell.length_b   1.000
_cell.length_c   1.000
_cell.angle_alpha   90.00
_cell.angle_beta   90.00
_cell.angle_gamma   90.00
#
_symmetry.space_group_name_H-M   'P 1'
#
loop_
_entity.id
_entity.type
_entity.pdbx_description
1 polymer ?
#
loop_
_entity_poly.entity_id
_entity_poly.type
_entity_poly.pdbx_seq_one_letter_code
_entity_poly.pdbx_strand_id
1 'polypeptide(L)'
;MLSWSHHAMSQAAATAFGLLGLAPGEDISLPAAASLLALSGADSRRVLHELEDGHLLRQHLPGRYRMHDLVRLYAVDRADHDHPEAIRTSAVRRVADFYLHTAFAADELLQPLLPPVDAGEPADGCRPLGLPDRAAALEWFTAEHANPLAAQDLAAARGWADSVTGWPGC
;
A
#
# COMPACT_ATOMS: atom_id res chain seq x y z
N MET A 1 -10.46 34.71 -1.05
CA MET A 1 -11.49 33.95 -1.80
C MET A 1 -10.81 33.30 -2.99
N LEU A 2 -10.29 32.08 -2.79
CA LEU A 2 -9.70 31.27 -3.85
C LEU A 2 -10.74 30.22 -4.23
N SER A 3 -11.13 30.21 -5.49
CA SER A 3 -12.14 29.37 -6.10
C SER A 3 -11.72 27.90 -6.14
N TRP A 4 -12.26 27.08 -5.22
CA TRP A 4 -12.08 25.61 -5.16
C TRP A 4 -13.20 24.85 -5.91
N SER A 5 -13.80 25.45 -6.94
CA SER A 5 -15.15 25.04 -7.38
C SER A 5 -15.26 24.29 -8.70
N HIS A 6 -14.20 23.71 -9.30
CA HIS A 6 -14.35 22.99 -10.58
C HIS A 6 -13.49 21.74 -10.81
N HIS A 7 -13.34 20.88 -9.80
CA HIS A 7 -13.29 19.43 -10.04
C HIS A 7 -14.00 18.76 -8.86
N ALA A 8 -15.28 18.42 -9.04
CA ALA A 8 -15.91 17.50 -8.11
C ALA A 8 -15.18 16.17 -8.28
N MET A 9 -14.36 15.83 -7.29
CA MET A 9 -13.63 14.56 -7.25
C MET A 9 -14.62 13.40 -7.43
N SER A 10 -14.26 12.46 -8.30
CA SER A 10 -15.04 11.26 -8.54
C SER A 10 -15.20 10.48 -7.23
N GLN A 11 -16.30 9.73 -7.10
CA GLN A 11 -16.53 8.92 -5.90
C GLN A 11 -15.42 7.87 -5.70
N ALA A 12 -14.81 7.40 -6.79
CA ALA A 12 -13.67 6.50 -6.76
C ALA A 12 -12.42 7.19 -6.19
N ALA A 13 -12.12 8.41 -6.64
CA ALA A 13 -11.00 9.20 -6.11
C ALA A 13 -11.23 9.61 -4.65
N ALA A 14 -12.46 9.94 -4.25
CA ALA A 14 -12.82 10.22 -2.85
C ALA A 14 -12.56 9.03 -1.92
N THR A 15 -13.00 7.84 -2.35
CA THR A 15 -12.71 6.59 -1.65
C THR A 15 -11.21 6.33 -1.58
N ALA A 16 -10.53 6.50 -2.72
CA ALA A 16 -9.09 6.27 -2.79
C ALA A 16 -8.31 7.23 -1.87
N PHE A 17 -8.70 8.50 -1.82
CA PHE A 17 -8.11 9.50 -0.94
C PHE A 17 -8.14 9.05 0.52
N GLY A 18 -9.31 8.69 1.04
CA GLY A 18 -9.44 8.23 2.42
C GLY A 18 -8.61 6.98 2.70
N LEU A 19 -8.73 5.96 1.85
CA LEU A 19 -8.02 4.69 2.06
C LEU A 19 -6.49 4.84 1.95
N LEU A 20 -5.98 5.68 1.04
CA LEU A 20 -4.53 5.94 0.92
C LEU A 20 -3.95 6.60 2.17
N GLY A 21 -4.76 7.38 2.92
CA GLY A 21 -4.35 7.93 4.22
C GLY A 21 -3.97 6.84 5.24
N LEU A 22 -4.58 5.65 5.12
CA LEU A 22 -4.38 4.49 5.99
C LEU A 22 -3.20 3.60 5.57
N ALA A 23 -2.55 3.88 4.43
CA ALA A 23 -1.41 3.10 3.96
C ALA A 23 -0.26 3.11 4.98
N PRO A 24 0.49 2.01 5.16
CA PRO A 24 1.72 2.02 5.94
C PRO A 24 2.81 2.83 5.22
N GLY A 25 3.71 3.43 6.00
CA GLY A 25 4.84 4.20 5.47
C GLY A 25 4.56 5.67 5.19
N GLU A 26 5.55 6.35 4.59
CA GLU A 26 5.48 7.77 4.19
C GLU A 26 5.03 7.95 2.74
N ASP A 27 5.23 6.94 1.90
CA ASP A 27 4.85 6.92 0.51
C ASP A 27 4.42 5.51 0.08
N ILE A 28 3.78 5.43 -1.07
CA ILE A 28 3.24 4.18 -1.61
C ILE A 28 3.53 4.06 -3.10
N SER A 29 3.97 2.89 -3.54
CA SER A 29 4.12 2.59 -4.96
C SER A 29 2.77 2.29 -5.63
N LEU A 30 2.70 2.44 -6.96
CA LEU A 30 1.49 2.13 -7.72
C LEU A 30 0.96 0.69 -7.48
N PRO A 31 1.79 -0.37 -7.45
CA PRO A 31 1.30 -1.72 -7.18
C PRO A 31 0.75 -1.89 -5.76
N ALA A 32 1.38 -1.26 -4.76
CA ALA A 32 0.89 -1.25 -3.39
C ALA A 32 -0.45 -0.52 -3.28
N ALA A 33 -0.57 0.64 -3.93
CA ALA A 33 -1.83 1.39 -3.99
C ALA A 33 -2.94 0.60 -4.70
N ALA A 34 -2.61 -0.16 -5.74
CA ALA A 34 -3.57 -1.02 -6.41
C ALA A 34 -4.11 -2.14 -5.50
N SER A 35 -3.22 -2.77 -4.73
CA SER A 35 -3.62 -3.77 -3.74
C SER A 35 -4.46 -3.15 -2.61
N LEU A 36 -4.06 -1.99 -2.08
CA LEU A 36 -4.82 -1.25 -1.07
C LEU A 36 -6.25 -0.97 -1.53
N LEU A 37 -6.40 -0.47 -2.75
CA LEU A 37 -7.69 -0.06 -3.32
C LEU A 37 -8.51 -1.22 -3.90
N ALA A 38 -7.94 -2.42 -3.99
CA ALA A 38 -8.50 -3.55 -4.73
C ALA A 38 -8.90 -3.19 -6.18
N LEU A 39 -8.05 -2.40 -6.85
CA LEU A 39 -8.27 -1.93 -8.21
C LEU A 39 -7.26 -2.53 -9.19
N SER A 40 -7.59 -2.50 -10.48
CA SER A 40 -6.61 -2.79 -11.53
C SER A 40 -5.51 -1.71 -11.55
N GLY A 41 -4.30 -2.03 -12.01
CA GLY A 41 -3.23 -1.04 -12.12
C GLY A 41 -3.58 0.17 -13.01
N ALA A 42 -4.45 -0.02 -14.01
CA ALA A 42 -4.94 1.05 -14.86
C ALA A 42 -5.93 1.97 -14.11
N ASP A 43 -6.86 1.39 -13.36
CA ASP A 43 -7.83 2.14 -12.56
C ASP A 43 -7.15 2.87 -11.39
N SER A 44 -6.19 2.22 -10.73
CA SER A 44 -5.36 2.84 -9.70
C SER A 44 -4.60 4.03 -10.24
N ARG A 45 -3.97 3.90 -11.42
CA ARG A 45 -3.27 5.03 -12.04
C ARG A 45 -4.20 6.20 -12.34
N ARG A 46 -5.42 5.92 -12.81
CA ARG A 46 -6.43 6.93 -13.11
C ARG A 46 -6.87 7.69 -11.86
N VAL A 47 -7.20 6.99 -10.77
CA VAL A 47 -7.59 7.67 -9.51
C VAL A 47 -6.42 8.40 -8.86
N LEU A 48 -5.20 7.86 -8.93
CA LEU A 48 -4.02 8.54 -8.41
C LEU A 48 -3.71 9.82 -9.19
N HIS A 49 -3.86 9.79 -10.51
CA HIS A 49 -3.68 10.98 -11.35
C HIS A 49 -4.73 12.06 -11.03
N GLU A 50 -6.00 11.68 -10.84
CA GLU A 50 -7.05 12.64 -10.44
C GLU A 50 -6.75 13.31 -9.09
N LEU A 51 -6.25 12.54 -8.12
CA LEU A 51 -5.84 13.08 -6.82
C LEU A 51 -4.58 13.94 -6.91
N GLU A 52 -3.67 13.63 -7.85
CA GLU A 52 -2.49 14.44 -8.14
C GLU A 52 -2.87 15.79 -8.75
N ASP A 53 -3.78 15.80 -9.72
CA ASP A 53 -4.35 17.03 -10.31
C ASP A 53 -5.05 17.88 -9.23
N GLY A 54 -5.69 17.21 -8.27
CA GLY A 54 -6.28 17.82 -7.07
C GLY A 54 -5.27 18.27 -6.00
N HIS A 55 -3.96 18.06 -6.20
CA HIS A 55 -2.89 18.34 -5.24
C HIS A 55 -3.06 17.63 -3.88
N LEU A 56 -3.82 16.54 -3.85
CA LEU A 56 -4.06 15.72 -2.65
C LEU A 56 -2.96 14.66 -2.46
N LEU A 57 -2.23 14.34 -3.53
CA LEU A 57 -1.03 13.53 -3.50
C LEU A 57 -0.02 14.07 -4.50
N ARG A 58 1.23 13.64 -4.35
CA ARG A 58 2.32 13.99 -5.26
C ARG A 58 3.09 12.75 -5.66
N GLN A 59 3.32 12.57 -6.96
CA GLN A 59 4.35 11.64 -7.42
C GLN A 59 5.74 12.24 -7.19
N HIS A 60 6.42 11.83 -6.13
CA HIS A 60 7.73 12.37 -5.76
C HIS A 60 8.89 11.62 -6.44
N LEU A 61 8.65 10.36 -6.83
CA LEU A 61 9.49 9.54 -7.69
C LEU A 61 8.60 8.81 -8.70
N PRO A 62 9.10 8.41 -9.88
CA PRO A 62 8.30 7.69 -10.86
C PRO A 62 7.57 6.47 -10.25
N GLY A 63 6.24 6.48 -10.30
CA GLY A 63 5.41 5.41 -9.76
C GLY A 63 5.25 5.40 -8.23
N ARG A 64 5.77 6.40 -7.49
CA ARG A 64 5.65 6.51 -6.03
C ARG A 64 4.98 7.80 -5.60
N TYR A 65 3.98 7.65 -4.74
CA TYR A 65 3.07 8.71 -4.37
C TYR A 65 3.14 8.98 -2.88
N ARG A 66 3.16 10.26 -2.51
CA ARG A 66 3.18 10.71 -1.11
C ARG A 66 2.09 11.73 -0.86
N MET A 67 1.48 11.65 0.31
CA MET A 67 0.64 12.71 0.86
C MET A 67 1.48 13.61 1.77
N HIS A 68 1.16 14.90 1.79
CA HIS A 68 1.65 15.77 2.85
C HIS A 68 1.00 15.39 4.18
N ASP A 69 1.71 15.53 5.29
CA ASP A 69 1.26 15.05 6.61
C ASP A 69 -0.14 15.57 6.99
N LEU A 70 -0.40 16.87 6.76
CA LEU A 70 -1.73 17.46 7.02
C LEU A 70 -2.83 16.88 6.11
N VAL A 71 -2.50 16.63 4.84
CA VAL A 71 -3.42 16.02 3.88
C VAL A 71 -3.70 14.57 4.25
N ARG A 72 -2.68 13.84 4.73
CA ARG A 72 -2.84 12.48 5.23
C ARG A 72 -3.72 12.43 6.47
N LEU A 73 -3.52 13.34 7.43
CA LEU A 73 -4.39 13.44 8.61
C LEU A 73 -5.85 13.68 8.20
N TYR A 74 -6.08 14.57 7.23
CA TYR A 74 -7.42 14.81 6.70
C TYR A 74 -7.98 13.59 5.95
N ALA A 75 -7.17 12.85 5.19
CA ALA A 75 -7.57 11.61 4.54
C ALA A 75 -8.01 10.55 5.55
N VAL A 76 -7.25 10.38 6.65
CA VAL A 76 -7.59 9.44 7.73
C VAL A 76 -8.92 9.82 8.38
N ASP A 77 -9.10 11.10 8.73
CA ASP A 77 -10.35 11.60 9.29
C ASP A 77 -11.54 11.33 8.34
N ARG A 78 -11.34 11.59 7.04
CA ARG A 78 -12.36 11.32 6.02
C ARG A 78 -12.67 9.83 5.90
N ALA A 79 -11.67 8.97 5.95
CA ALA A 79 -11.86 7.52 5.91
C ALA A 79 -12.69 7.02 7.09
N ASP A 80 -12.45 7.53 8.29
CA ASP A 80 -13.16 7.16 9.51
C ASP A 80 -14.64 7.58 9.46
N HIS A 81 -14.96 8.71 8.83
CA HIS A 81 -16.33 9.19 8.66
C HIS A 81 -17.09 8.52 7.51
N ASP A 82 -16.39 8.20 6.41
CA ASP A 82 -17.05 7.80 5.15
C ASP A 82 -17.10 6.30 4.92
N HIS A 83 -16.25 5.54 5.61
CA HIS A 83 -16.09 4.12 5.35
C HIS A 83 -16.34 3.29 6.61
N PRO A 84 -17.16 2.22 6.51
CA PRO A 84 -17.27 1.26 7.58
C PRO A 84 -15.90 0.69 7.98
N GLU A 85 -15.72 0.38 9.26
CA GLU A 85 -14.48 -0.19 9.77
C GLU A 85 -14.01 -1.42 8.98
N ALA A 86 -14.94 -2.30 8.58
CA ALA A 86 -14.62 -3.49 7.80
C ALA A 86 -13.94 -3.17 6.46
N ILE A 87 -14.34 -2.08 5.78
CA ILE A 87 -13.74 -1.66 4.50
C ILE A 87 -12.32 -1.14 4.73
N ARG A 88 -12.14 -0.29 5.74
CA ARG A 88 -10.84 0.25 6.14
C ARG A 88 -9.86 -0.85 6.52
N THR A 89 -10.29 -1.76 7.39
CA THR A 89 -9.52 -2.92 7.84
C THR A 89 -9.13 -3.82 6.67
N SER A 90 -10.04 -4.08 5.73
CA SER A 90 -9.75 -4.88 4.55
C SER A 90 -8.72 -4.22 3.62
N ALA A 91 -8.80 -2.90 3.43
CA ALA A 91 -7.83 -2.15 2.63
C ALA A 91 -6.42 -2.17 3.23
N VAL A 92 -6.34 -1.97 4.55
CA VAL A 92 -5.08 -2.03 5.29
C VAL A 92 -4.50 -3.45 5.27
N ARG A 93 -5.34 -4.49 5.39
CA ARG A 93 -4.89 -5.88 5.29
C ARG A 93 -4.29 -6.19 3.92
N ARG A 94 -4.97 -5.79 2.83
CA ARG A 94 -4.44 -6.01 1.47
C ARG A 94 -3.09 -5.37 1.23
N VAL A 95 -2.87 -4.15 1.70
CA VAL A 95 -1.57 -3.48 1.51
C VAL A 95 -0.48 -4.08 2.41
N ALA A 96 -0.83 -4.52 3.62
CA ALA A 96 0.11 -5.25 4.48
C ALA A 96 0.52 -6.59 3.83
N ASP A 97 -0.45 -7.37 3.38
CA ASP A 97 -0.20 -8.63 2.66
C ASP A 97 0.60 -8.38 1.37
N PHE A 98 0.33 -7.30 0.64
CA PHE A 98 1.12 -6.94 -0.54
C PHE A 98 2.61 -6.83 -0.21
N TYR A 99 2.96 -6.07 0.84
CA TYR A 99 4.35 -5.89 1.22
C TYR A 99 4.97 -7.17 1.78
N LEU A 100 4.27 -7.88 2.67
CA LEU A 100 4.78 -9.08 3.32
C LEU A 100 4.99 -10.22 2.32
N HIS A 101 4.00 -10.54 1.47
CA HIS A 101 4.13 -11.58 0.46
C HIS A 101 5.17 -11.24 -0.60
N THR A 102 5.27 -9.96 -1.01
CA THR A 102 6.34 -9.55 -1.95
C THR A 102 7.72 -9.68 -1.29
N ALA A 103 7.84 -9.34 -0.01
CA ALA A 103 9.09 -9.47 0.73
C ALA A 103 9.50 -10.94 0.90
N PHE A 104 8.57 -11.85 1.19
CA PHE A 104 8.87 -13.29 1.25
C PHE A 104 9.34 -13.83 -0.10
N ALA A 105 8.66 -13.49 -1.20
CA ALA A 105 9.09 -13.89 -2.54
C ALA A 105 10.47 -13.30 -2.91
N ALA A 106 10.76 -12.08 -2.48
CA ALA A 106 12.07 -11.45 -2.66
C ALA A 106 13.16 -12.17 -1.84
N ASP A 107 12.85 -12.56 -0.59
CA ASP A 107 13.79 -13.25 0.29
C ASP A 107 14.12 -14.66 -0.23
N GLU A 108 13.14 -15.40 -0.76
CA GLU A 108 13.38 -16.71 -1.42
C GLU A 108 14.38 -16.61 -2.59
N LEU A 109 14.33 -15.53 -3.37
CA LEU A 109 15.27 -15.27 -4.46
C LEU A 109 16.67 -14.89 -3.96
N LEU A 110 16.76 -14.29 -2.77
CA LEU A 110 18.01 -13.83 -2.17
C LEU A 110 18.69 -14.91 -1.32
N GLN A 111 17.91 -15.78 -0.71
CA GLN A 111 18.32 -16.81 0.25
C GLN A 111 17.79 -18.20 -0.14
N PRO A 112 18.09 -18.71 -1.35
CA PRO A 112 17.49 -19.95 -1.87
C PRO A 112 17.88 -21.24 -1.11
N LEU A 113 18.80 -21.14 -0.15
CA LEU A 113 19.23 -22.24 0.70
C LEU A 113 18.44 -22.35 2.01
N LEU A 114 17.63 -21.34 2.35
CA LEU A 114 16.76 -21.39 3.52
C LEU A 114 15.41 -22.00 3.16
N PRO A 115 14.74 -22.69 4.11
CA PRO A 115 13.36 -23.11 3.91
C PRO A 115 12.47 -21.90 3.60
N PRO A 116 11.56 -22.01 2.62
CA PRO A 116 10.63 -20.94 2.32
C PRO A 116 9.69 -20.71 3.50
N VAL A 117 9.27 -19.45 3.66
CA VAL A 117 8.29 -19.06 4.66
C VAL A 117 6.89 -19.37 4.13
N ASP A 118 6.11 -20.15 4.87
CA ASP A 118 4.70 -20.31 4.56
C ASP A 118 3.93 -19.06 4.99
N ALA A 119 3.70 -18.16 4.03
CA ALA A 119 2.97 -16.91 4.22
C ALA A 119 1.45 -17.07 4.13
N GLY A 120 0.94 -18.27 3.84
CA GLY A 120 -0.47 -18.49 3.53
C GLY A 120 -0.93 -17.81 2.24
N GLU A 121 -2.24 -17.62 2.11
CA GLU A 121 -2.84 -16.93 0.96
C GLU A 121 -3.01 -15.43 1.26
N PRO A 122 -2.65 -14.53 0.32
CA PRO A 122 -2.86 -13.10 0.49
C PRO A 122 -4.36 -12.77 0.48
N ALA A 123 -4.75 -11.70 1.18
CA ALA A 123 -6.15 -11.26 1.21
C ALA A 123 -6.76 -11.02 -0.18
N ASP A 124 -8.05 -11.29 -0.32
CA ASP A 124 -8.81 -11.05 -1.56
C ASP A 124 -8.59 -9.64 -2.13
N GLY A 125 -8.19 -9.57 -3.40
CA GLY A 125 -7.90 -8.32 -4.10
C GLY A 125 -6.47 -7.78 -3.90
N CYS A 126 -5.67 -8.39 -3.03
CA CYS A 126 -4.23 -8.18 -2.97
C CYS A 126 -3.54 -8.82 -4.19
N ARG A 127 -2.53 -8.14 -4.74
CA ARG A 127 -1.72 -8.66 -5.86
C ARG A 127 -0.24 -8.44 -5.55
N PRO A 128 0.40 -9.36 -4.78
CA PRO A 128 1.84 -9.31 -4.53
C PRO A 128 2.64 -9.28 -5.84
N LEU A 129 3.81 -8.66 -5.83
CA LEU A 129 4.65 -8.60 -7.03
C LEU A 129 5.37 -9.93 -7.26
N GLY A 130 5.24 -10.46 -8.48
CA GLY A 130 6.10 -11.53 -8.96
C GLY A 130 7.46 -10.95 -9.37
N LEU A 131 8.49 -11.18 -8.57
CA LEU A 131 9.86 -10.74 -8.85
C LEU A 131 10.56 -11.81 -9.70
N PRO A 132 11.14 -11.45 -10.86
CA PRO A 132 11.67 -12.45 -11.80
C PRO A 132 13.03 -13.04 -11.38
N ASP A 133 13.83 -12.29 -10.62
CA ASP A 133 15.19 -12.68 -10.27
C ASP A 133 15.71 -11.92 -9.03
N ARG A 134 16.92 -12.30 -8.61
CA ARG A 134 17.63 -11.71 -7.46
C ARG A 134 17.92 -10.22 -7.62
N ALA A 135 18.14 -9.73 -8.85
CA ALA A 135 18.41 -8.32 -9.07
C ALA A 135 17.15 -7.49 -8.84
N ALA A 136 16.02 -7.94 -9.39
CA ALA A 136 14.71 -7.32 -9.15
C ALA A 136 14.32 -7.35 -7.66
N ALA A 137 14.66 -8.43 -6.93
CA ALA A 137 14.43 -8.51 -5.49
C ALA A 137 15.23 -7.44 -4.71
N LEU A 138 16.52 -7.26 -5.02
CA LEU A 138 17.35 -6.22 -4.40
C LEU A 138 16.86 -4.81 -4.76
N GLU A 139 16.50 -4.56 -6.01
CA GLU A 139 15.94 -3.28 -6.45
C GLU A 139 14.65 -2.96 -5.69
N TRP A 140 13.76 -3.95 -5.54
CA TRP A 140 12.52 -3.79 -4.80
C TRP A 140 12.76 -3.47 -3.32
N PHE A 141 13.61 -4.24 -2.62
CA PHE A 141 13.95 -3.94 -1.22
C PHE A 141 14.61 -2.57 -1.06
N THR A 142 15.47 -2.18 -2.00
CA THR A 142 16.11 -0.86 -1.98
C THR A 142 15.08 0.25 -2.14
N ALA A 143 14.11 0.08 -3.03
CA ALA A 143 13.04 1.05 -3.22
C ALA A 143 12.09 1.09 -2.02
N GLU A 144 11.63 -0.07 -1.54
CA GLU A 144 10.52 -0.15 -0.59
C GLU A 144 10.98 -0.22 0.88
N HIS A 145 12.27 -0.33 1.20
CA HIS A 145 12.84 -0.64 2.53
C HIS A 145 11.99 -0.30 3.77
N ALA A 146 11.47 0.94 3.89
CA ALA A 146 10.68 1.37 5.05
C ALA A 146 9.24 0.80 5.09
N ASN A 147 8.66 0.48 3.94
CA ASN A 147 7.26 0.11 3.78
C ASN A 147 6.96 -1.33 4.25
N PRO A 148 7.78 -2.37 3.97
CA PRO A 148 7.60 -3.68 4.57
C PRO A 148 7.71 -3.68 6.10
N LEU A 149 8.65 -2.90 6.65
CA LEU A 149 8.79 -2.76 8.10
C LEU A 149 7.55 -2.10 8.72
N ALA A 150 7.07 -1.01 8.12
CA ALA A 150 5.84 -0.36 8.56
C ALA A 150 4.60 -1.27 8.43
N ALA A 151 4.57 -2.14 7.41
CA ALA A 151 3.51 -3.14 7.26
C ALA A 151 3.58 -4.23 8.32
N GLN A 152 4.78 -4.68 8.69
CA GLN A 152 5.00 -5.65 9.77
C GLN A 152 4.54 -5.09 11.12
N ASP A 153 4.94 -3.85 11.46
CA ASP A 153 4.52 -3.17 12.69
C ASP A 153 2.98 -3.04 12.75
N LEU A 154 2.37 -2.69 11.61
CA LEU A 154 0.92 -2.56 11.50
C LEU A 154 0.20 -3.90 11.67
N ALA A 155 0.70 -4.97 11.05
CA ALA A 155 0.15 -6.32 11.19
C ALA A 155 0.26 -6.81 12.64
N ALA A 156 1.41 -6.59 13.29
CA ALA A 156 1.63 -6.91 14.69
C ALA A 156 0.68 -6.16 15.63
N ALA A 157 0.52 -4.84 15.44
CA ALA A 157 -0.40 -4.01 16.22
C ALA A 157 -1.87 -4.42 16.05
N ARG A 158 -2.23 -5.05 14.92
CA ARG A 158 -3.58 -5.55 14.63
C ARG A 158 -3.79 -7.02 14.97
N GLY A 159 -2.75 -7.71 15.46
CA GLY A 159 -2.80 -9.13 15.81
C GLY A 159 -2.95 -10.06 14.61
N TRP A 160 -2.52 -9.65 13.42
CA TRP A 160 -2.50 -10.50 12.22
C TRP A 160 -1.29 -11.43 12.27
N ALA A 161 -1.34 -12.41 13.19
CA ALA A 161 -0.23 -13.30 13.49
C ALA A 161 0.15 -14.21 12.31
N ASP A 162 -0.81 -14.57 11.46
CA ASP A 162 -0.58 -15.46 10.31
C ASP A 162 0.39 -14.86 9.28
N SER A 163 0.49 -13.52 9.21
CA SER A 163 1.34 -12.83 8.23
C SER A 163 2.75 -12.50 8.76
N VAL A 164 3.01 -12.66 10.07
CA VAL A 164 4.22 -12.13 10.75
C VAL A 164 5.21 -13.22 11.18
N THR A 165 4.76 -14.47 11.38
CA THR A 165 5.50 -15.52 12.09
C THR A 165 6.71 -16.12 11.37
N GLY A 166 7.00 -15.72 10.12
CA GLY A 166 8.09 -16.30 9.33
C GLY A 166 9.27 -15.37 9.00
N TRP A 167 9.21 -14.08 9.32
CA TRP A 167 10.29 -13.16 8.94
C TRP A 167 11.53 -13.33 9.84
N PRO A 168 12.74 -13.59 9.30
CA PRO A 168 13.96 -13.87 10.08
C PRO A 168 14.54 -12.65 10.83
N GLY A 169 13.76 -11.58 11.01
CA GLY A 169 14.14 -10.34 11.70
C GLY A 169 13.45 -10.11 13.06
N CYS A 170 12.74 -11.11 13.60
CA CYS A 170 12.22 -11.11 14.97
C CYS A 170 13.08 -11.97 15.90
#